data_AF-A0A2N1P6Q6-F1
#
_entry.id   AF-A0A2N1P6Q6-F1
#
_cell.length_a   1.000
_cell.length_b   1.000
_cell.length_c   1.000
_cell.angle_alpha   90.00
_cell.angle_beta   90.00
_cell.angle_gamma   90.00
#
_symmetry.space_group_name_H-M   'P 1'
#
loop_
_entity.id
_entity.type
_entity.pdbx_description
1 polymer ?
#
loop_
_entity_poly.entity_id
_entity_poly.type
_entity_poly.pdbx_seq_one_letter_code
_entity_poly.pdbx_strand_id
1 'polypeptide(L)'
;MGNRVLEIVVFLMSHIKDHQGQLDNLEDVSSYLKSNGFTDNEISSAYSWVLDQLQSDSQFVLEDTQSIVSTRILTEQERRHFASDAIGYLLQLKYLGLISDALMEVILERATLMGAMPIELDQLKIIIGALLFREPDFIEAGKQQIFLLPDDEGLVN
;
A
#
# COMPACT_ATOMS: atom_id res chain seq x y z
N MET A 1 10.10 4.77 -9.00
CA MET A 1 9.49 6.11 -8.84
C MET A 1 8.39 6.12 -7.79
N GLY A 2 7.57 5.06 -7.65
CA GLY A 2 6.42 5.04 -6.70
C GLY A 2 6.73 5.20 -5.20
N ASN A 3 7.92 4.85 -4.72
CA ASN A 3 8.26 4.94 -3.29
C ASN A 3 8.25 6.41 -2.79
N ARG A 4 8.80 7.36 -3.56
CA ARG A 4 8.85 8.77 -3.12
C ARG A 4 7.48 9.42 -3.09
N VAL A 5 6.64 9.11 -4.07
CA VAL A 5 5.23 9.57 -4.10
C VAL A 5 4.45 8.97 -2.93
N LEU A 6 4.68 7.70 -2.59
CA LEU A 6 4.09 7.05 -1.40
C LEU A 6 4.42 7.82 -0.13
N GLU A 7 5.69 8.21 0.07
CA GLU A 7 6.11 8.93 1.26
C GLU A 7 5.41 10.29 1.40
N ILE A 8 5.23 11.01 0.30
CA ILE A 8 4.49 12.27 0.29
C ILE A 8 3.01 12.02 0.63
N VAL A 9 2.39 10.99 0.04
CA VAL A 9 1.00 10.63 0.32
C VAL A 9 0.78 10.27 1.79
N VAL A 10 1.67 9.47 2.37
CA VAL A 10 1.63 9.11 3.80
C VAL A 10 1.74 10.35 4.67
N PHE A 11 2.67 11.25 4.34
CA PHE A 11 2.82 12.51 5.06
C PHE A 11 1.56 13.37 5.00
N LEU A 12 0.99 13.55 3.81
CA LEU A 12 -0.24 14.32 3.59
C LEU A 12 -1.42 13.73 4.38
N MET A 13 -1.64 12.42 4.29
CA MET A 13 -2.72 11.76 5.02
C MET A 13 -2.54 11.83 6.53
N SER A 14 -1.31 11.70 7.02
CA SER A 14 -1.01 11.89 8.45
C SER A 14 -1.35 13.30 8.90
N HIS A 15 -1.01 14.31 8.10
CA HIS A 15 -1.32 15.71 8.41
C HIS A 15 -2.83 15.98 8.40
N ILE A 16 -3.55 15.48 7.38
CA ILE A 16 -5.01 15.60 7.25
C ILE A 16 -5.70 14.98 8.48
N LYS A 17 -5.24 13.79 8.90
CA LYS A 17 -5.86 13.08 10.03
C LYS A 17 -5.59 13.75 11.38
N ASP A 18 -4.40 14.32 11.57
CA ASP A 18 -4.03 15.05 12.80
C ASP A 18 -4.80 16.38 12.93
N HIS A 19 -5.04 17.07 11.80
CA HIS A 19 -5.71 18.37 11.74
C HIS A 19 -7.21 18.29 11.42
N GLN A 20 -7.89 17.20 11.78
CA GLN A 20 -9.35 17.03 11.60
C GLN A 20 -9.85 17.28 10.16
N GLY A 21 -9.07 16.90 9.14
CA GLY A 21 -9.45 17.08 7.74
C GLY A 21 -9.13 18.45 7.16
N GLN A 22 -8.52 19.36 7.93
CA GLN A 22 -8.09 20.67 7.42
C GLN A 22 -6.76 20.56 6.68
N LEU A 23 -6.76 21.03 5.43
CA LEU A 23 -5.57 21.25 4.62
C LEU A 23 -5.01 22.66 4.84
N ASP A 24 -4.98 23.12 6.10
CA ASP A 24 -4.38 24.41 6.40
C ASP A 24 -2.87 24.34 6.12
N ASN A 25 -2.36 25.37 5.44
CA ASN A 25 -0.95 25.54 5.06
C ASN A 25 -0.38 24.51 4.05
N LEU A 26 -1.14 24.18 3.01
CA LEU A 26 -0.63 23.51 1.79
C LEU A 26 0.69 24.13 1.26
N GLU A 27 0.83 25.44 1.36
CA GLU A 27 2.02 26.17 0.92
C GLU A 27 3.24 25.85 1.80
N ASP A 28 3.06 25.72 3.12
CA ASP A 28 4.12 25.30 4.05
C ASP A 28 4.49 23.84 3.85
N VAL A 29 3.50 22.96 3.62
CA VAL A 29 3.73 21.54 3.32
C VAL A 29 4.52 21.38 2.03
N SER A 30 4.12 22.07 0.95
CA SER A 30 4.83 21.99 -0.32
C SER A 30 6.26 22.53 -0.22
N SER A 31 6.46 23.63 0.51
CA SER A 31 7.77 24.23 0.76
C SER A 31 8.67 23.31 1.61
N TYR A 32 8.10 22.64 2.60
CA TYR A 32 8.78 21.63 3.40
C TYR A 32 9.22 20.44 2.54
N LEU A 33 8.32 19.90 1.70
CA LEU A 33 8.65 18.78 0.81
C LEU A 33 9.76 19.15 -0.19
N LYS A 34 9.70 20.34 -0.79
CA LYS A 34 10.77 20.85 -1.67
C LYS A 34 12.11 20.96 -0.95
N SER A 35 12.09 21.45 0.30
CA SER A 35 13.31 21.59 1.12
C SER A 35 13.92 20.22 1.49
N ASN A 36 13.11 19.16 1.53
CA ASN A 36 13.57 17.78 1.72
C ASN A 36 14.03 17.10 0.41
N GLY A 37 14.06 17.83 -0.72
CA GLY A 37 14.56 17.33 -2.00
C GLY A 37 13.56 16.52 -2.81
N PHE A 38 12.26 16.72 -2.59
CA PHE A 38 11.21 16.24 -3.49
C PHE A 38 11.01 17.20 -4.66
N THR A 39 10.73 16.65 -5.84
CA THR A 39 10.48 17.43 -7.07
C THR A 39 9.03 17.91 -7.14
N ASP A 40 8.78 19.03 -7.84
CA ASP A 40 7.43 19.53 -8.09
C ASP A 40 6.51 18.48 -8.74
N ASN A 41 7.07 17.63 -9.60
CA ASN A 41 6.32 16.55 -10.24
C ASN A 41 5.86 15.50 -9.22
N GLU A 42 6.75 15.02 -8.35
CA GLU A 42 6.40 14.03 -7.31
C GLU A 42 5.35 14.58 -6.35
N ILE A 43 5.52 15.84 -5.94
CA ILE A 43 4.58 16.55 -5.06
C ILE A 43 3.21 16.66 -5.75
N SER A 44 3.18 17.14 -6.99
CA SER A 44 1.92 17.30 -7.75
C SER A 44 1.22 15.96 -7.99
N SER A 45 1.97 14.91 -8.30
CA SER A 45 1.42 13.55 -8.46
C SER A 45 0.80 13.03 -7.16
N ALA A 46 1.46 13.23 -6.02
CA ALA A 46 0.93 12.83 -4.72
C ALA A 46 -0.35 13.58 -4.37
N TYR A 47 -0.38 14.90 -4.57
CA TYR A 47 -1.59 15.71 -4.36
C TYR A 47 -2.74 15.26 -5.26
N SER A 48 -2.47 15.04 -6.55
CA SER A 48 -3.48 14.55 -7.49
C SER A 48 -4.04 13.19 -7.06
N TRP A 49 -3.19 12.28 -6.60
CA TRP A 49 -3.62 10.97 -6.11
C TRP A 49 -4.48 11.07 -4.85
N VAL A 50 -4.09 11.91 -3.87
CA VAL A 50 -4.88 12.12 -2.64
C VAL A 50 -6.24 12.72 -2.99
N LEU A 51 -6.29 13.70 -3.89
CA LEU A 51 -7.55 14.32 -4.31
C LEU A 51 -8.47 13.33 -5.03
N ASP A 52 -7.92 12.51 -5.94
CA ASP A 52 -8.65 11.47 -6.65
C ASP A 52 -9.24 10.43 -5.68
N GLN A 53 -8.47 10.06 -4.64
CA GLN A 53 -8.94 9.15 -3.60
C GLN A 53 -9.97 9.76 -2.64
N LEU A 54 -9.92 11.07 -2.38
CA LEU A 54 -10.96 11.76 -1.61
C LEU A 54 -12.27 11.92 -2.39
N GLN A 55 -12.20 12.04 -3.73
CA GLN A 55 -13.37 12.16 -4.61
C GLN A 55 -13.99 10.81 -4.96
N SER A 56 -13.17 9.77 -5.01
CA SER A 56 -13.63 8.40 -5.15
C SER A 56 -14.11 7.90 -3.79
N ASP A 57 -15.41 8.04 -3.47
CA ASP A 57 -16.12 7.44 -2.31
C ASP A 57 -15.89 5.92 -2.10
N SER A 58 -15.04 5.29 -2.89
CA SER A 58 -14.93 3.84 -3.03
C SER A 58 -13.86 3.19 -2.16
N GLN A 59 -12.93 3.92 -1.52
CA GLN A 59 -11.82 3.26 -0.80
C GLN A 59 -11.29 3.91 0.47
N PHE A 60 -11.62 5.17 0.78
CA PHE A 60 -11.25 5.77 2.04
C PHE A 60 -12.37 5.61 3.06
N VAL A 61 -12.15 4.77 4.08
CA VAL A 61 -12.96 4.77 5.29
C VAL A 61 -12.51 5.97 6.13
N LEU A 62 -12.86 7.19 5.70
CA LEU A 62 -12.97 8.35 6.60
C LEU A 62 -14.25 8.27 7.44
N GLU A 63 -14.90 7.11 7.47
CA GLU A 63 -16.05 6.85 8.31
C GLU A 63 -15.62 6.56 9.74
N ASP A 64 -15.84 7.57 10.60
CA ASP A 64 -16.02 7.42 12.04
C ASP A 64 -17.36 6.72 12.38
N THR A 65 -17.80 5.76 11.55
CA THR A 65 -19.13 5.15 11.64
C THR A 65 -19.06 3.65 11.40
N GLN A 66 -18.82 2.91 12.49
CA GLN A 66 -19.44 1.60 12.77
C GLN A 66 -19.47 0.53 11.65
N SER A 67 -18.58 0.58 10.66
CA SER A 67 -18.36 -0.56 9.78
C SER A 67 -17.56 -1.57 10.58
N ILE A 68 -18.07 -2.80 10.68
CA ILE A 68 -17.50 -3.90 11.48
C ILE A 68 -15.99 -3.95 11.22
N VAL A 69 -15.20 -3.41 12.16
CA VAL A 69 -13.75 -3.34 12.04
C VAL A 69 -13.25 -4.78 12.18
N SER A 70 -13.12 -5.47 11.04
CA SER A 70 -12.54 -6.79 11.01
C SER A 70 -11.11 -6.65 11.50
N THR A 71 -10.87 -7.12 12.73
CA THR A 71 -9.53 -7.09 13.31
C THR A 71 -8.79 -8.28 12.73
N ARG A 72 -8.13 -8.07 11.59
CA ARG A 72 -7.25 -9.08 11.01
C ARG A 72 -6.14 -9.43 12.00
N ILE A 73 -6.06 -10.69 12.38
CA ILE A 73 -4.99 -11.21 13.23
C ILE A 73 -3.96 -11.87 12.31
N LEU A 74 -2.75 -11.32 12.29
CA LEU A 74 -1.61 -11.94 11.60
C LEU A 74 -1.21 -13.24 12.31
N THR A 75 -1.12 -14.32 11.53
CA THR A 75 -0.64 -15.63 11.97
C THR A 75 0.83 -15.60 12.38
N GLU A 76 1.28 -16.58 13.16
CA GLU A 76 2.70 -16.69 13.56
C GLU A 76 3.65 -16.91 12.37
N GLN A 77 3.15 -17.47 11.26
CA GLN A 77 3.93 -17.64 10.04
C GLN A 77 4.12 -16.30 9.33
N GLU A 78 3.06 -15.51 9.19
CA GLU A 78 3.13 -14.16 8.64
C GLU A 78 4.04 -13.28 9.51
N ARG A 79 3.91 -13.30 10.84
CA ARG A 79 4.77 -12.52 11.74
C ARG A 79 6.26 -12.84 11.61
N ARG A 80 6.63 -14.06 11.21
CA ARG A 80 8.02 -14.45 10.94
C ARG A 80 8.49 -14.08 9.55
N HIS A 81 7.56 -13.86 8.62
CA HIS A 81 7.82 -13.49 7.24
C HIS A 81 8.19 -12.01 7.08
N PHE A 82 7.76 -11.15 8.01
CA PHE A 82 7.99 -9.70 7.96
C PHE A 82 8.87 -9.22 9.11
N ALA A 83 9.74 -8.26 8.82
CA ALA A 83 10.39 -7.48 9.87
C ALA A 83 9.34 -6.70 10.69
N SER A 84 9.60 -6.45 11.97
CA SER A 84 8.66 -5.73 12.85
C SER A 84 8.30 -4.33 12.31
N ASP A 85 9.27 -3.64 11.73
CA ASP A 85 9.07 -2.31 11.14
C ASP A 85 8.15 -2.35 9.91
N ALA A 86 8.23 -3.42 9.11
CA ALA A 86 7.36 -3.62 7.96
C ALA A 86 5.89 -3.84 8.39
N ILE A 87 5.67 -4.61 9.46
CA ILE A 87 4.34 -4.78 10.05
C ILE A 87 3.82 -3.44 10.61
N GLY A 88 4.66 -2.70 11.33
CA GLY A 88 4.31 -1.37 11.85
C GLY A 88 3.86 -0.41 10.75
N TYR A 89 4.57 -0.42 9.62
CA TYR A 89 4.22 0.41 8.47
C TYR A 89 2.88 0.01 7.83
N LEU A 90 2.59 -1.29 7.67
CA LEU A 90 1.26 -1.75 7.20
C LEU A 90 0.13 -1.26 8.10
N LEU A 91 0.32 -1.37 9.42
CA LEU A 91 -0.66 -0.90 10.39
C LEU A 91 -0.84 0.62 10.34
N GLN A 92 0.24 1.37 10.13
CA GLN A 92 0.18 2.82 9.93
C GLN A 92 -0.65 3.17 8.70
N LEU A 93 -0.43 2.50 7.56
CA LEU A 93 -1.20 2.76 6.34
C LEU A 93 -2.69 2.43 6.54
N LYS A 94 -3.00 1.31 7.21
CA LYS A 94 -4.39 0.95 7.54
C LYS A 94 -5.01 2.01 8.46
N TYR A 95 -4.28 2.44 9.49
CA TYR A 95 -4.75 3.50 10.38
C TYR A 95 -5.00 4.79 9.61
N LEU A 96 -4.09 5.18 8.71
CA LEU A 96 -4.26 6.36 7.88
C LEU A 96 -5.37 6.22 6.84
N GLY A 97 -6.01 5.05 6.70
CA GLY A 97 -7.06 4.79 5.71
C GLY A 97 -6.54 4.58 4.28
N LEU A 98 -5.22 4.53 4.10
CA LEU A 98 -4.58 4.39 2.78
C LEU A 98 -4.76 2.99 2.17
N ILE A 99 -4.95 1.99 3.02
CA ILE A 99 -5.20 0.61 2.59
C ILE A 99 -6.41 0.04 3.32
N SER A 100 -7.22 -0.73 2.60
CA SER A 100 -8.32 -1.52 3.17
C SER A 100 -7.83 -2.90 3.60
N ASP A 101 -8.68 -3.64 4.34
CA ASP A 101 -8.38 -5.04 4.69
C ASP A 101 -8.15 -5.92 3.46
N ALA A 102 -8.94 -5.74 2.41
CA ALA A 102 -8.78 -6.46 1.15
C ALA A 102 -7.44 -6.15 0.48
N LEU A 103 -7.01 -4.88 0.47
CA LEU A 103 -5.72 -4.51 -0.09
C LEU A 103 -4.55 -5.03 0.77
N MET A 104 -4.72 -5.07 2.09
CA MET A 104 -3.75 -5.67 3.00
C MET A 104 -3.52 -7.17 2.72
N GLU A 105 -4.56 -7.93 2.39
CA GLU A 105 -4.43 -9.34 1.93
C GLU A 105 -3.57 -9.44 0.68
N VAL A 106 -3.86 -8.60 -0.33
CA VAL A 106 -3.11 -8.60 -1.59
C VAL A 106 -1.64 -8.23 -1.35
N ILE A 107 -1.35 -7.25 -0.47
CA ILE A 107 0.03 -6.89 -0.14
C ILE A 107 0.77 -8.06 0.51
N LEU A 108 0.14 -8.74 1.48
CA LEU A 108 0.78 -9.85 2.19
C LEU A 108 0.99 -11.06 1.30
N GLU A 109 0.04 -11.38 0.41
CA GLU A 109 0.19 -12.43 -0.60
C GLU A 109 1.36 -12.11 -1.56
N ARG A 110 1.40 -10.89 -2.09
CA ARG A 110 2.46 -10.44 -3.01
C ARG A 110 3.84 -10.46 -2.38
N ALA A 111 3.92 -10.00 -1.14
CA ALA A 111 5.14 -9.99 -0.37
C ALA A 111 5.67 -11.43 -0.15
N THR A 112 4.79 -12.38 0.21
CA THR A 112 5.15 -13.79 0.36
C THR A 112 5.71 -14.40 -0.94
N LEU A 113 5.14 -14.03 -2.10
CA LEU A 113 5.60 -14.52 -3.41
C LEU A 113 7.01 -14.05 -3.80
N MET A 114 7.51 -12.94 -3.25
CA MET A 114 8.85 -12.44 -3.56
C MET A 114 9.97 -13.25 -2.88
N GLY A 115 9.64 -14.16 -1.95
CA GLY A 115 10.53 -15.22 -1.46
C GLY A 115 11.71 -14.79 -0.58
N ALA A 116 11.96 -13.48 -0.40
CA ALA A 116 12.99 -12.95 0.49
C ALA A 116 12.44 -12.84 1.92
N MET A 117 12.87 -13.73 2.81
CA MET A 117 12.53 -13.67 4.23
C MET A 117 13.73 -13.25 5.10
N PRO A 118 13.54 -12.37 6.10
CA PRO A 118 12.33 -11.58 6.36
C PRO A 118 12.17 -10.43 5.35
N ILE A 119 10.94 -10.05 5.08
CA ILE A 119 10.61 -8.91 4.21
C ILE A 119 10.88 -7.63 4.98
N GLU A 120 11.83 -6.85 4.46
CA GLU A 120 12.24 -5.57 5.05
C GLU A 120 11.29 -4.45 4.65
N LEU A 121 11.31 -3.36 5.44
CA LEU A 121 10.45 -2.19 5.23
C LEU A 121 10.59 -1.59 3.82
N ASP A 122 11.81 -1.50 3.30
CA ASP A 122 12.06 -0.90 1.98
C ASP A 122 11.41 -1.71 0.84
N GLN A 123 11.54 -3.04 0.91
CA GLN A 123 10.89 -3.95 -0.05
C GLN A 123 9.37 -3.83 0.01
N LEU A 124 8.82 -3.77 1.22
CA LEU A 124 7.39 -3.61 1.43
C LEU A 124 6.86 -2.29 0.84
N LYS A 125 7.58 -1.18 1.04
CA LYS A 125 7.21 0.13 0.46
C LYS A 125 7.12 0.08 -1.06
N ILE A 126 8.01 -0.67 -1.71
CA ILE A 126 7.99 -0.84 -3.18
C ILE A 126 6.71 -1.57 -3.62
N ILE A 127 6.37 -2.68 -2.95
CA ILE A 127 5.16 -3.46 -3.26
C ILE A 127 3.91 -2.61 -3.09
N ILE A 128 3.82 -1.88 -1.98
CA ILE A 128 2.68 -1.01 -1.68
C ILE A 128 2.56 0.11 -2.71
N GLY A 129 3.68 0.76 -3.06
CA GLY A 129 3.69 1.80 -4.08
C GLY A 129 3.19 1.28 -5.43
N ALA A 130 3.66 0.10 -5.86
CA ALA A 130 3.22 -0.52 -7.11
C ALA A 130 1.70 -0.81 -7.12
N LEU A 131 1.14 -1.25 -5.98
CA LEU A 131 -0.28 -1.57 -5.85
C LEU A 131 -1.17 -0.32 -5.75
N LEU A 132 -0.75 0.72 -5.03
CA LEU A 132 -1.54 1.94 -4.82
C LEU A 132 -1.55 2.88 -6.03
N PHE A 133 -0.43 2.98 -6.74
CA PHE A 133 -0.28 3.94 -7.85
C PHE A 133 -0.54 3.32 -9.22
N ARG A 134 -1.01 2.05 -9.28
CA ARG A 134 -1.22 1.25 -10.51
C ARG A 134 -0.06 1.38 -11.50
N GLU A 135 0.97 0.55 -11.34
CA GLU A 135 1.72 0.10 -12.53
C GLU A 135 1.11 -1.22 -13.03
N PRO A 136 0.44 -1.25 -14.20
CA PRO A 136 -0.20 -2.46 -14.73
C PRO A 136 0.79 -3.61 -14.97
N ASP A 137 2.09 -3.33 -15.04
CA ASP A 137 3.14 -4.32 -15.30
C ASP A 137 3.45 -5.26 -14.12
N PHE A 138 3.04 -4.95 -12.89
CA PHE A 138 3.33 -5.82 -11.74
C PHE A 138 2.34 -6.99 -11.58
N ILE A 139 1.19 -6.94 -12.26
CA ILE A 139 0.16 -7.98 -12.15
C ILE A 139 0.46 -9.22 -13.01
N GLU A 140 1.23 -9.05 -14.08
CA GLU A 140 1.52 -10.13 -15.06
C GLU A 140 2.57 -11.15 -14.58
N ALA A 141 3.46 -10.79 -13.65
CA ALA A 141 4.52 -11.70 -13.19
C ALA A 141 4.02 -12.81 -12.24
N GLY A 142 2.88 -12.62 -11.56
CA GLY A 142 2.31 -13.60 -10.62
C GLY A 142 1.38 -14.64 -11.26
N LYS A 143 0.94 -14.41 -12.51
CA LYS A 143 0.00 -15.30 -13.21
C LYS A 143 0.67 -16.41 -14.00
N GLN A 144 1.99 -16.35 -14.22
CA GLN A 144 2.69 -17.32 -15.07
C GLN A 144 3.07 -18.64 -14.39
N GLN A 145 2.86 -18.81 -13.07
CA GLN A 145 3.20 -20.07 -12.38
C GLN A 145 2.00 -20.94 -11.94
N ILE A 146 0.75 -20.57 -12.27
CA ILE A 146 -0.42 -21.46 -12.15
C ILE A 146 -0.93 -21.79 -13.55
N PHE A 147 -0.06 -22.35 -14.37
CA PHE A 147 -0.46 -23.08 -15.57
C PHE A 147 0.70 -24.01 -15.93
N LEU A 148 0.65 -25.25 -15.46
CA LEU A 148 1.34 -26.45 -15.96
C LEU A 148 1.32 -27.52 -14.86
N LEU A 149 0.13 -28.06 -14.58
CA LEU A 149 0.05 -29.50 -14.33
C LEU A 149 -0.44 -30.08 -15.65
N PRO A 150 0.39 -30.80 -16.43
CA PRO A 150 -0.16 -31.72 -17.41
C PRO A 150 -0.98 -32.75 -16.63
N ASP A 151 -2.25 -32.89 -16.98
CA ASP A 151 -3.01 -34.12 -16.70
C ASP A 151 -2.29 -35.25 -17.44
N ASP A 152 -1.29 -35.85 -16.79
CA ASP A 152 -0.57 -36.99 -17.33
C ASP A 152 -1.47 -38.22 -17.23
N GLU A 153 -1.99 -38.55 -18.41
CA GLU A 153 -2.69 -39.75 -18.85
C GLU A 153 -2.55 -40.99 -17.96
N GLY A 154 -3.69 -41.40 -17.38
CA GLY A 154 -3.95 -42.78 -17.04
C GLY A 154 -4.69 -43.51 -18.17
N LEU A 155 -4.05 -43.74 -19.32
CA LEU A 155 -4.50 -44.75 -20.28
C LEU A 155 -3.98 -46.12 -19.83
N VAL A 156 -4.87 -47.04 -19.48
CA VAL A 156 -4.68 -48.46 -19.80
C VAL A 156 -6.04 -49.15 -20.00
N ASN A 157 -6.07 -49.95 -21.07
CA ASN A 157 -7.14 -50.82 -21.55
C ASN A 157 -7.82 -51.69 -20.48
#